data_AF-A0A8T3B772-F1
#
_entry.id   AF-A0A8T3B772-F1
#
_cell.length_a   1.000
_cell.length_b   1.000
_cell.length_c   1.000
_cell.angle_alpha   90.00
_cell.angle_beta   90.00
_cell.angle_gamma   90.00
#
_symmetry.space_group_name_H-M   'P 1'
#
loop_
_entity.id
_entity.type
_entity.pdbx_description
1 polymer ?
#
loop_
_entity_poly.entity_id
_entity_poly.type
_entity_poly.pdbx_seq_one_letter_code
_entity_poly.pdbx_strand_id
1 'polypeptide(L)'
;MPNRSTGMCPFSIVYTKMPNTVLDVAVLPKCKSKAASQLADHYTEFLSDIRAKLLQTNEQYKAAADKHRREKLFKPGDLVLVQMRKERLPTGSYSKLSKRKWGPFPITKKINDNVYVIDLLVEFNTSHTFNVNDLYTYIPPDDSTTHIDSTDPELFHGGGV
;
A
#
# COMPACT_ATOMS: atom_id res chain seq x y z
N MET A 1 10.40 20.59 15.23
CA MET A 1 11.37 19.87 14.37
C MET A 1 10.93 19.97 12.91
N PRO A 2 11.84 20.32 11.98
CA PRO A 2 11.54 20.33 10.55
C PRO A 2 11.41 18.90 9.99
N ASN A 3 10.46 18.67 9.09
CA ASN A 3 10.34 17.42 8.36
C ASN A 3 11.47 17.35 7.31
N ARG A 4 12.11 16.19 7.14
CA ARG A 4 13.21 16.00 6.18
C ARG A 4 12.82 16.30 4.73
N SER A 5 11.60 15.95 4.31
CA SER A 5 11.14 16.10 2.93
C SER A 5 10.80 17.55 2.59
N THR A 6 10.16 18.28 3.50
CA THR A 6 9.77 19.67 3.25
C THR A 6 10.80 20.67 3.78
N GLY A 7 11.65 20.28 4.73
CA GLY A 7 12.55 21.17 5.47
C GLY A 7 11.83 22.09 6.47
N MET A 8 10.51 21.93 6.63
CA MET A 8 9.66 22.81 7.43
C MET A 8 8.89 22.04 8.48
N CYS A 9 8.43 22.73 9.52
CA CYS A 9 7.62 22.08 10.54
C CYS A 9 6.18 21.85 10.02
N PRO A 10 5.56 20.68 10.27
CA PRO A 10 4.18 20.44 9.82
C PRO A 10 3.19 21.50 10.30
N PHE A 11 3.38 22.02 11.52
CA PHE A 11 2.55 23.08 12.08
C PHE A 11 2.54 24.34 11.20
N SER A 12 3.70 24.81 10.73
CA SER A 12 3.79 26.02 9.91
C SER A 12 3.15 25.86 8.55
N ILE A 13 3.18 24.65 7.99
CA ILE A 13 2.53 24.35 6.71
C ILE A 13 1.00 24.44 6.84
N VAL A 14 0.46 23.85 7.92
CA VAL A 14 -1.00 23.80 8.16
C VAL A 14 -1.55 25.14 8.58
N TYR A 15 -0.92 25.79 9.56
CA TYR A 15 -1.44 27.02 10.17
C TYR A 15 -0.88 28.29 9.55
N THR A 16 -0.07 28.16 8.51
CA THR A 16 0.52 29.28 7.75
C THR A 16 1.33 30.23 8.64
N LYS A 17 1.72 29.78 9.83
CA LYS A 17 2.41 30.56 10.86
C LYS A 17 3.30 29.67 11.69
N MET A 18 4.39 30.22 12.18
CA MET A 18 5.18 29.54 13.21
C MET A 18 4.34 29.41 14.50
N PRO A 19 4.49 28.31 15.25
CA PRO A 19 3.86 28.21 16.55
C PRO A 19 4.32 29.38 17.42
N ASN A 20 3.34 30.07 18.01
CA ASN A 20 3.61 31.20 18.90
C ASN A 20 4.50 30.71 20.05
N THR A 21 5.64 31.36 20.23
CA THR A 21 6.54 31.07 21.37
C THR A 21 6.12 31.92 22.57
N VAL A 22 6.58 31.63 23.78
CA VAL A 22 6.23 32.42 24.99
C VAL A 22 6.54 33.92 24.86
N LEU A 23 7.45 34.31 23.97
CA LEU A 23 7.77 35.70 23.63
C LEU A 23 6.73 36.38 22.72
N ASP A 24 5.95 35.61 21.95
CA ASP A 24 4.89 36.09 21.03
C ASP A 24 3.55 36.39 21.73
N VAL A 25 3.47 36.20 23.05
CA VAL A 25 2.22 36.36 23.81
C VAL A 25 1.87 37.84 24.05
N ALA A 26 2.72 38.78 23.59
CA ALA A 26 2.37 40.20 23.58
C ALA A 26 1.17 40.44 22.66
N VAL A 27 0.13 41.10 23.19
CA VAL A 27 -1.11 41.40 22.47
C VAL A 27 -0.80 42.37 21.33
N LEU A 28 -0.66 41.85 20.10
CA LEU A 28 -0.51 42.69 18.92
C LEU A 28 -1.86 43.31 18.53
N PRO A 29 -1.89 44.61 18.18
CA PRO A 29 -3.12 45.29 17.80
C PRO A 29 -3.70 44.69 16.50
N LYS A 30 -5.02 44.54 16.46
CA LYS A 30 -5.76 44.01 15.31
C LYS A 30 -5.81 45.07 14.20
N CYS A 31 -4.90 44.99 13.24
CA CYS A 31 -4.91 45.82 12.05
C CYS A 31 -5.89 45.25 11.00
N LYS A 32 -6.84 46.05 10.51
CA LYS A 32 -7.65 45.73 9.32
C LYS A 32 -6.89 46.26 8.10
N SER A 33 -6.39 45.40 7.22
CA SER A 33 -5.45 45.82 6.17
C SER A 33 -5.47 44.95 4.91
N LYS A 34 -5.16 45.57 3.76
CA LYS A 34 -4.77 44.95 2.47
C LYS A 34 -3.71 43.83 2.62
N ALA A 35 -2.98 43.82 3.73
CA ALA A 35 -2.06 42.77 4.12
C ALA A 35 -2.70 41.37 4.17
N ALA A 36 -4.00 41.26 4.46
CA ALA A 36 -4.69 39.96 4.49
C ALA A 36 -4.79 39.32 3.09
N SER A 37 -5.05 40.09 2.04
CA SER A 37 -5.07 39.59 0.65
C SER A 37 -3.66 39.21 0.18
N GLN A 38 -2.65 40.05 0.45
CA GLN A 38 -1.26 39.75 0.11
C GLN A 38 -0.73 38.49 0.82
N LEU A 39 -1.14 38.27 2.08
CA LEU A 39 -0.80 37.07 2.83
C LEU A 39 -1.44 35.82 2.22
N ALA A 40 -2.69 35.92 1.74
CA ALA A 40 -3.37 34.81 1.07
C ALA A 40 -2.67 34.45 -0.24
N ASP A 41 -2.31 35.44 -1.07
CA ASP A 41 -1.60 35.22 -2.33
C ASP A 41 -0.24 34.55 -2.08
N HIS A 42 0.56 35.09 -1.16
CA HIS A 42 1.85 34.52 -0.76
C HIS A 42 1.70 33.08 -0.21
N TYR A 43 0.60 32.76 0.48
CA TYR A 43 0.36 31.40 0.97
C TYR A 43 0.04 30.41 -0.15
N THR A 44 -0.67 30.84 -1.19
CA THR A 44 -0.93 29.96 -2.35
C THR A 44 0.36 29.57 -3.06
N GLU A 45 1.26 30.53 -3.25
CA GLU A 45 2.60 30.31 -3.82
C GLU A 45 3.45 29.40 -2.92
N PHE A 46 3.47 29.69 -1.62
CA PHE A 46 4.14 28.87 -0.62
C PHE A 46 3.66 27.40 -0.61
N LEU A 47 2.35 27.16 -0.69
CA LEU A 47 1.80 25.81 -0.77
C LEU A 47 2.14 25.11 -2.09
N SER A 48 2.19 25.85 -3.21
CA SER A 48 2.65 25.26 -4.47
C SER A 48 4.10 24.82 -4.39
N ASP A 49 4.98 25.60 -3.75
CA ASP A 49 6.39 25.24 -3.57
C ASP A 49 6.56 24.00 -2.69
N ILE A 50 5.80 23.90 -1.60
CA ILE A 50 5.81 22.71 -0.73
C ILE A 50 5.37 21.47 -1.52
N ARG A 51 4.31 21.60 -2.32
CA ARG A 51 3.83 20.49 -3.16
C ARG A 51 4.90 20.07 -4.16
N ALA A 52 5.54 21.01 -4.84
CA ALA A 52 6.62 20.73 -5.78
C ALA A 52 7.78 20.00 -5.09
N LYS A 53 8.18 20.45 -3.90
CA LYS A 53 9.25 19.82 -3.13
C LYS A 53 8.90 18.40 -2.66
N LEU A 54 7.65 18.16 -2.26
CA LEU A 54 7.16 16.84 -1.91
C LEU A 54 7.18 15.89 -3.11
N LEU A 55 6.74 16.35 -4.28
CA LEU A 55 6.79 15.57 -5.52
C LEU A 55 8.24 15.19 -5.86
N GLN A 56 9.14 16.17 -5.88
CA GLN A 56 10.56 15.95 -6.15
C GLN A 56 11.19 14.95 -5.16
N THR A 57 10.89 15.09 -3.87
CA THR A 57 11.43 14.20 -2.84
C THR A 57 10.86 12.78 -2.96
N ASN A 58 9.58 12.64 -3.27
CA ASN A 58 8.95 11.35 -3.51
C ASN A 58 9.56 10.65 -4.74
N GLU A 59 9.83 11.39 -5.81
CA GLU A 59 10.54 10.86 -6.99
C GLU A 59 11.94 10.38 -6.67
N GLN A 60 12.70 11.14 -5.87
CA GLN A 60 14.02 10.73 -5.40
C GLN A 60 13.96 9.45 -4.56
N TYR A 61 13.01 9.35 -3.62
CA TYR A 61 12.80 8.14 -2.83
C TYR A 61 12.41 6.95 -3.69
N LYS A 62 11.53 7.16 -4.68
CA LYS A 62 11.13 6.13 -5.64
C LYS A 62 12.35 5.65 -6.43
N ALA A 63 13.13 6.55 -7.02
CA ALA A 63 14.33 6.18 -7.79
C ALA A 63 15.37 5.42 -6.95
N ALA A 64 15.59 5.85 -5.70
CA ALA A 64 16.50 5.16 -4.79
C ALA A 64 16.01 3.76 -4.41
N ALA A 65 14.71 3.59 -4.17
CA ALA A 65 14.11 2.30 -3.86
C ALA A 65 14.11 1.35 -5.08
N ASP A 66 13.75 1.88 -6.25
CA ASP A 66 13.65 1.12 -7.49
C ASP A 66 15.02 0.58 -7.94
N LYS A 67 16.13 1.29 -7.63
CA LYS A 67 17.50 0.81 -7.90
C LYS A 67 17.81 -0.58 -7.32
N HIS A 68 17.22 -0.93 -6.18
CA HIS A 68 17.45 -2.21 -5.51
C HIS A 68 16.31 -3.21 -5.73
N ARG A 69 15.25 -2.82 -6.43
CA ARG A 69 14.05 -3.62 -6.61
C ARG A 69 14.22 -4.57 -7.79
N ARG A 70 13.92 -5.85 -7.59
CA ARG A 70 13.77 -6.81 -8.70
C ARG A 70 12.34 -6.77 -9.21
N GLU A 71 12.19 -6.66 -10.52
CA GLU A 71 10.88 -6.67 -11.17
C GLU A 71 10.28 -8.07 -11.12
N LYS A 72 9.01 -8.14 -10.73
CA LYS A 72 8.18 -9.36 -10.76
C LYS A 72 6.85 -8.96 -11.39
N LEU A 73 6.60 -9.42 -12.60
CA LEU A 73 5.35 -9.16 -13.30
C LEU A 73 4.61 -10.46 -13.48
N PHE A 74 3.31 -10.41 -13.24
CA PHE A 74 2.40 -11.51 -13.52
C PHE A 74 1.26 -11.02 -14.42
N LYS A 75 0.62 -11.94 -15.12
CA LYS A 75 -0.55 -11.70 -15.96
C LYS A 75 -1.78 -12.42 -15.36
N PRO A 76 -2.99 -11.92 -15.63
CA PRO A 76 -4.20 -12.69 -15.34
C PRO A 76 -4.12 -14.07 -16.00
N GLY A 77 -4.47 -15.11 -15.25
CA GLY A 77 -4.33 -16.53 -15.65
C GLY A 77 -3.04 -17.21 -15.18
N ASP A 78 -2.00 -16.46 -14.80
CA ASP A 78 -0.77 -17.06 -14.25
C ASP A 78 -1.06 -17.73 -12.90
N LEU A 79 -0.49 -18.92 -12.70
CA LEU A 79 -0.55 -19.63 -11.42
C LEU A 79 0.55 -19.12 -10.49
N VAL A 80 0.15 -18.74 -9.27
CA VAL A 80 1.05 -18.23 -8.25
C VAL A 80 0.85 -18.92 -6.91
N LEU A 81 1.94 -19.09 -6.16
CA LEU A 81 1.89 -19.42 -4.74
C LEU A 81 1.78 -18.14 -3.92
N VAL A 82 0.86 -18.14 -2.94
CA VAL A 82 0.60 -16.99 -2.07
C VAL A 82 1.23 -17.20 -0.71
N GLN A 83 2.05 -16.25 -0.25
CA GLN A 83 2.55 -16.22 1.11
C GLN A 83 1.56 -15.49 2.03
N MET A 84 0.99 -16.24 2.97
CA MET A 84 0.07 -15.69 3.96
C MET A 84 0.85 -15.06 5.11
N ARG A 85 0.52 -13.81 5.43
CA ARG A 85 1.07 -13.13 6.62
C ARG A 85 0.33 -13.57 7.88
N LYS A 86 0.99 -13.44 9.03
CA LYS A 86 0.47 -13.95 10.31
C LYS A 86 -0.85 -13.29 10.70
N GLU A 87 -1.03 -12.02 10.38
CA GLU A 87 -2.23 -11.24 10.64
C GLU A 87 -3.46 -11.69 9.84
N ARG A 88 -3.27 -12.46 8.76
CA ARG A 88 -4.36 -12.97 7.90
C ARG A 88 -4.82 -14.37 8.31
N LEU A 89 -4.07 -15.06 9.16
CA LEU A 89 -4.40 -16.41 9.60
C LEU A 89 -5.05 -16.36 10.99
N PRO A 90 -5.99 -17.26 11.31
CA PRO A 90 -6.52 -17.40 12.65
C PRO A 90 -5.39 -17.63 13.67
N THR A 91 -5.53 -17.04 14.86
CA THR A 91 -4.58 -17.21 15.96
C THR A 91 -4.44 -18.70 16.28
N GLY A 92 -3.20 -19.22 16.24
CA GLY A 92 -2.91 -20.65 16.46
C GLY A 92 -2.79 -21.49 15.18
N SER A 93 -3.21 -20.97 14.02
CA SER A 93 -3.04 -21.65 12.72
C SER A 93 -1.59 -21.67 12.22
N TYR A 94 -0.72 -20.84 12.79
CA TYR A 94 0.68 -20.75 12.43
C TYR A 94 1.55 -21.50 13.46
N SER A 95 2.13 -22.62 13.04
CA SER A 95 3.08 -23.41 13.84
C SER A 95 4.48 -23.44 13.20
N LYS A 96 5.50 -23.82 13.97
CA LYS A 96 6.83 -24.13 13.42
C LYS A 96 6.66 -25.26 12.39
N LEU A 97 7.37 -25.16 11.27
CA LEU A 97 7.31 -26.10 10.12
C LEU A 97 5.98 -26.08 9.33
N SER A 98 5.03 -25.20 9.63
CA SER A 98 3.84 -25.03 8.79
C SER A 98 4.19 -24.50 7.38
N LYS A 99 3.36 -24.85 6.40
CA LYS A 99 3.49 -24.37 5.02
C LYS A 99 3.38 -22.84 5.00
N ARG A 100 4.39 -22.16 4.47
CA ARG A 100 4.43 -20.69 4.36
C ARG A 100 3.74 -20.17 3.10
N LYS A 101 3.74 -20.97 2.03
CA LYS A 101 3.18 -20.64 0.72
C LYS A 101 2.02 -21.59 0.44
N TRP A 102 0.94 -21.06 -0.10
CA TRP A 102 -0.32 -21.76 -0.31
C TRP A 102 -0.72 -21.75 -1.77
N GLY A 103 -1.20 -22.91 -2.23
CA GLY A 103 -1.80 -23.19 -3.54
C GLY A 103 -0.91 -22.86 -4.74
N PRO A 104 -1.16 -23.44 -5.92
CA PRO A 104 -1.19 -22.65 -7.13
C PRO A 104 -2.59 -22.02 -7.24
N PHE A 105 -2.67 -20.69 -7.19
CA PHE A 105 -3.90 -19.96 -7.42
C PHE A 105 -3.77 -19.12 -8.69
N PRO A 106 -4.79 -19.06 -9.55
CA PRO A 106 -4.76 -18.20 -10.71
C PRO A 106 -4.95 -16.75 -10.31
N ILE A 107 -4.24 -15.85 -10.98
CA ILE A 107 -4.48 -14.42 -10.88
C ILE A 107 -5.74 -14.08 -11.68
N THR A 108 -6.77 -13.57 -11.00
CA THR A 108 -8.00 -13.13 -11.65
C THR A 108 -7.82 -11.77 -12.32
N LYS A 109 -7.13 -10.84 -11.66
CA LYS A 109 -7.00 -9.45 -12.14
C LYS A 109 -5.71 -8.79 -11.67
N LYS A 110 -5.08 -8.01 -12.55
CA LYS A 110 -3.97 -7.11 -12.23
C LYS A 110 -4.51 -5.70 -11.97
N ILE A 111 -4.33 -5.18 -10.75
CA ILE A 111 -4.72 -3.78 -10.42
C ILE A 111 -3.59 -2.82 -10.81
N ASN A 112 -2.37 -3.15 -10.39
CA ASN A 112 -1.14 -2.49 -10.80
C ASN A 112 0.03 -3.48 -10.71
N ASP A 113 1.24 -3.11 -11.13
CA ASP A 113 2.41 -4.01 -11.11
C ASP A 113 2.76 -4.53 -9.70
N ASN A 114 2.30 -3.84 -8.66
CA ASN A 114 2.57 -4.16 -7.27
C ASN A 114 1.41 -4.93 -6.58
N VAL A 115 0.21 -4.99 -7.18
CA VAL A 115 -1.02 -5.47 -6.53
C VAL A 115 -1.89 -6.27 -7.49
N TYR A 116 -2.21 -7.49 -7.07
CA TYR A 116 -2.96 -8.47 -7.85
C TYR A 116 -4.14 -9.02 -7.04
N VAL A 117 -5.21 -9.38 -7.74
CA VAL A 117 -6.36 -10.10 -7.19
C VAL A 117 -6.25 -11.56 -7.58
N ILE A 118 -6.43 -12.44 -6.61
CA ILE A 118 -6.17 -13.87 -6.71
C ILE A 118 -7.47 -14.62 -6.42
N ASP A 119 -7.71 -15.67 -7.18
CA ASP A 119 -8.81 -16.58 -6.91
C ASP A 119 -8.41 -17.49 -5.75
N LEU A 120 -8.79 -17.07 -4.54
CA LEU A 120 -8.56 -17.83 -3.32
C LEU A 120 -9.82 -18.63 -3.00
N LEU A 121 -9.63 -19.82 -2.45
CA LEU A 121 -10.74 -20.62 -1.93
C LEU A 121 -11.43 -19.86 -0.79
N VAL A 122 -12.75 -20.00 -0.70
CA VAL A 122 -13.60 -19.36 0.32
C VAL A 122 -13.17 -19.74 1.75
N GLU A 123 -12.48 -20.85 1.92
CA GLU A 123 -11.88 -21.30 3.18
C GLU A 123 -10.86 -20.30 3.75
N PHE A 124 -10.16 -19.56 2.89
CA PHE A 124 -9.26 -18.49 3.30
C PHE A 124 -10.11 -17.24 3.56
N ASN A 125 -10.61 -17.11 4.80
CA ASN A 125 -11.40 -15.97 5.29
C ASN A 125 -10.61 -14.63 5.31
N THR A 126 -10.09 -14.21 4.16
CA THR A 126 -9.12 -13.14 3.97
C THR A 126 -9.36 -12.44 2.64
N SER A 127 -8.79 -11.25 2.47
CA SER A 127 -8.93 -10.54 1.20
C SER A 127 -8.14 -11.20 0.06
N HIS A 128 -8.76 -11.24 -1.11
CA HIS A 128 -8.19 -11.76 -2.37
C HIS A 128 -7.10 -10.87 -2.97
N THR A 129 -6.83 -9.70 -2.37
CA THR A 129 -5.88 -8.72 -2.89
C THR A 129 -4.53 -8.86 -2.19
N PHE A 130 -3.48 -9.10 -2.99
CA PHE A 130 -2.13 -9.34 -2.51
C PHE A 130 -1.12 -8.41 -3.17
N ASN A 131 -0.08 -8.07 -2.39
CA ASN A 131 1.07 -7.37 -2.92
C ASN A 131 1.99 -8.36 -3.65
N VAL A 132 2.64 -7.93 -4.73
CA VAL A 132 3.57 -8.73 -5.53
C VAL A 132 4.70 -9.37 -4.72
N ASN A 133 5.09 -8.75 -3.61
CA ASN A 133 6.10 -9.29 -2.70
C ASN A 133 5.66 -10.57 -2.01
N ASP A 134 4.35 -10.73 -1.80
CA ASP A 134 3.74 -11.90 -1.17
C ASP A 134 3.42 -13.00 -2.22
N LEU A 135 3.79 -12.79 -3.50
CA LEU A 135 3.53 -13.71 -4.62
C LEU A 135 4.81 -14.36 -5.15
N TYR A 136 4.65 -15.62 -5.54
CA TYR A 136 5.71 -16.45 -6.11
C TYR A 136 5.19 -17.18 -7.34
N THR A 137 5.97 -17.20 -8.42
CA THR A 137 5.66 -18.00 -9.60
C THR A 137 5.54 -19.47 -9.21
N TYR A 138 4.46 -20.11 -9.64
CA TYR A 138 4.32 -21.55 -9.53
C TYR A 138 5.12 -22.24 -10.64
N ILE A 139 5.92 -23.25 -10.28
CA ILE A 139 6.64 -24.10 -11.23
C ILE A 139 6.07 -25.52 -11.05
N PRO A 140 5.37 -26.07 -12.05
CA PRO A 140 4.88 -27.44 -12.00
C PRO A 140 6.06 -28.42 -11.81
N PRO A 141 5.90 -29.46 -10.98
CA PRO A 141 6.92 -30.48 -10.80
C PRO A 141 7.12 -31.38 -12.04
N ASP A 142 6.12 -31.48 -12.93
CA ASP A 142 6.15 -32.21 -14.20
C ASP A 142 5.41 -31.39 -15.29
N ASP A 143 5.72 -31.59 -16.59
CA ASP A 143 5.19 -30.89 -17.79
C ASP A 143 3.66 -31.03 -18.03
N SER A 144 2.92 -31.49 -17.02
CA SER A 144 1.47 -31.64 -17.06
C SER A 144 0.77 -30.28 -16.93
N THR A 145 -0.08 -29.95 -17.90
CA THR A 145 -0.93 -28.75 -17.90
C THR A 145 -2.04 -28.94 -16.87
N THR A 146 -1.97 -28.23 -15.73
CA THR A 146 -3.08 -28.21 -14.76
C THR A 146 -4.23 -27.37 -15.33
N HIS A 147 -5.20 -28.03 -15.97
CA HIS A 147 -6.51 -27.47 -16.27
C HIS A 147 -7.27 -27.33 -14.95
N ILE A 148 -7.53 -26.10 -14.51
CA ILE A 148 -8.35 -25.85 -13.33
C ILE A 148 -9.76 -25.56 -13.85
N ASP A 149 -10.59 -26.59 -13.93
CA ASP A 149 -12.01 -26.40 -14.12
C ASP A 149 -12.58 -25.85 -12.82
N SER A 150 -13.23 -24.69 -12.88
CA SER A 150 -13.94 -24.09 -11.74
C SER A 150 -15.06 -25.04 -11.29
N THR A 151 -14.83 -25.78 -10.21
CA THR A 151 -15.82 -26.73 -9.68
C THR A 151 -16.96 -26.00 -8.96
N ASP A 152 -18.18 -26.14 -9.50
CA ASP A 152 -19.44 -25.76 -8.87
C ASP A 152 -19.63 -26.49 -7.51
N PRO A 153 -20.11 -25.81 -6.45
CA PRO A 153 -20.32 -26.42 -5.15
C PRO A 153 -21.75 -26.97 -5.03
N GLU A 154 -22.09 -28.05 -5.74
CA GLU A 154 -23.24 -28.88 -5.38
C GLU A 154 -22.88 -30.36 -5.50
N LEU A 155 -22.70 -31.03 -4.34
CA LEU A 155 -23.14 -32.40 -4.03
C LEU A 155 -22.45 -32.91 -2.76
N PHE A 156 -23.08 -32.67 -1.61
CA PHE A 156 -22.95 -33.56 -0.45
C PHE A 156 -24.36 -33.91 0.05
N HIS A 157 -24.93 -34.97 -0.52
CA HIS A 157 -26.02 -35.70 0.13
C HIS A 157 -25.42 -36.69 1.12
N GLY A 158 -26.01 -36.72 2.31
CA GLY A 158 -25.46 -37.31 3.52
C GLY A 158 -25.38 -38.83 3.56
N GLY A 159 -24.68 -39.30 4.60
CA GLY A 159 -24.56 -40.70 4.96
C GLY A 159 -23.77 -40.82 6.26
N GLY A 160 -24.44 -40.57 7.39
CA GLY A 160 -23.92 -40.91 8.70
C GLY A 160 -24.12 -42.39 9.01
N VAL A 161 -23.13 -42.98 9.67
CA VAL A 161 -23.24 -44.10 10.61
C VAL A 161 -22.33 -43.84 11.79
#